data_AF-A0A537KGT1-F1
#
_entry.id   AF-A0A537KGT1-F1
#
_cell.length_a   1.000
_cell.length_b   1.000
_cell.length_c   1.000
_cell.angle_alpha   90.00
_cell.angle_beta   90.00
_cell.angle_gamma   90.00
#
_symmetry.space_group_name_H-M   'P 1'
#
loop_
_entity.id
_entity.type
_entity.pdbx_description
1 polymer ?
#
loop_
_entity_poly.entity_id
_entity_poly.type
_entity_poly.pdbx_seq_one_letter_code
_entity_poly.pdbx_strand_id
1 'polypeptide(L)'
;MQFPDLGFYTLTEPLGDMSPMSLAWAFFGYSYGYNVFMGIAESAALLLLFRRTMTFGAILTLVTLANVMAVNYNYDVHAKMYPTALFMMTFFLLLRDANRLIKFFFTGQAISLPVIKAPVFKKRWMNISKMVFKFLVIGYFIIFPVKNYFGYKKSSEEKGKAKSKIFGVYDVNTFVVNKDTLSNENPFRWNQIVIGDKMIEAVRFRGDSIAFVYVLADKKEIFVSEDQTDLFA
;
A
#
# COMPACT_ATOMS: atom_id res chain seq x y z
N MET A 1 1.26 5.05 6.26
CA MET A 1 1.87 5.26 4.93
C MET A 1 1.27 4.23 3.99
N GLN A 2 1.18 4.51 2.68
CA GLN A 2 0.58 3.58 1.69
C GLN A 2 1.39 2.29 1.55
N PHE A 3 2.71 2.40 1.67
CA PHE A 3 3.63 1.27 1.73
C PHE A 3 4.29 1.20 3.11
N PRO A 4 4.30 0.03 3.77
CA PRO A 4 4.96 -0.15 5.07
C PRO A 4 6.48 -0.21 4.89
N ASP A 5 7.21 0.03 5.99
CA ASP A 5 8.64 -0.25 6.04
C ASP A 5 8.92 -1.74 5.78
N LEU A 6 10.10 -2.01 5.22
CA LEU A 6 10.58 -3.36 4.95
C LEU A 6 10.71 -4.15 6.26
N GLY A 7 9.96 -5.25 6.38
CA GLY A 7 10.12 -6.20 7.47
C GLY A 7 11.38 -7.06 7.29
N PHE A 8 11.88 -7.66 8.39
CA PHE A 8 13.06 -8.54 8.32
C PHE A 8 12.90 -9.72 7.36
N TYR A 9 11.67 -10.23 7.21
CA TYR A 9 11.35 -11.24 6.21
C TYR A 9 11.78 -10.77 4.81
N THR A 10 11.27 -9.62 4.36
CA THR A 10 11.59 -9.06 3.05
C THR A 10 13.06 -8.66 2.91
N LEU A 11 13.74 -8.28 4.01
CA LEU A 11 15.15 -7.92 3.99
C LEU A 11 16.10 -9.13 3.86
N THR A 12 15.65 -10.32 4.25
CA THR A 12 16.46 -11.55 4.23
C THR A 12 16.10 -12.46 3.06
N GLU A 13 14.99 -12.21 2.37
CA GLU A 13 14.55 -12.95 1.19
C GLU A 13 15.43 -12.59 -0.03
N PRO A 14 16.00 -13.58 -0.74
CA PRO A 14 16.72 -13.31 -1.97
C PRO A 14 15.79 -12.67 -3.02
N LEU A 15 16.31 -11.72 -3.79
CA LEU A 15 15.52 -10.98 -4.79
C LEU A 15 14.85 -11.90 -5.83
N GLY A 16 15.51 -13.01 -6.17
CA GLY A 16 15.00 -13.98 -7.16
C GLY A 16 13.80 -14.79 -6.68
N ASP A 17 13.64 -14.93 -5.35
CA ASP A 17 12.59 -15.74 -4.74
C ASP A 17 11.40 -14.90 -4.26
N MET A 18 11.55 -13.57 -4.25
CA MET A 18 10.48 -12.65 -3.89
C MET A 18 9.30 -12.79 -4.86
N SER A 19 8.09 -12.92 -4.30
CA SER A 19 6.88 -12.75 -5.10
C SER A 19 6.86 -11.38 -5.81
N PRO A 20 6.22 -11.26 -6.98
CA PRO A 20 6.09 -9.97 -7.66
C PRO A 20 5.50 -8.88 -6.76
N MET A 21 4.48 -9.22 -5.95
CA MET A 21 3.88 -8.30 -5.00
C MET A 21 4.86 -7.88 -3.90
N SER A 22 5.61 -8.81 -3.30
CA SER A 22 6.64 -8.49 -2.29
C SER A 22 7.70 -7.54 -2.86
N LEU A 23 8.14 -7.78 -4.09
CA LEU A 23 9.14 -6.96 -4.77
C LEU A 23 8.64 -5.53 -5.02
N ALA A 24 7.40 -5.37 -5.48
CA ALA A 24 6.78 -4.06 -5.65
C ALA A 24 6.67 -3.30 -4.32
N TRP A 25 6.22 -3.97 -3.25
CA TRP A 25 6.11 -3.35 -1.93
C TRP A 25 7.47 -2.97 -1.37
N ALA A 26 8.49 -3.79 -1.62
CA ALA A 26 9.86 -3.47 -1.25
C ALA A 26 10.39 -2.22 -1.97
N PHE A 27 10.17 -2.14 -3.29
CA PHE A 27 10.58 -0.99 -4.10
C PHE A 27 9.90 0.31 -3.64
N PHE A 28 8.58 0.30 -3.48
CA PHE A 28 7.83 1.48 -3.05
C PHE A 28 8.06 1.82 -1.58
N GLY A 29 8.17 0.82 -0.70
CA GLY A 29 8.43 0.99 0.73
C GLY A 29 9.81 1.59 1.01
N TYR A 30 10.83 1.21 0.23
CA TYR A 30 12.20 1.71 0.41
C TYR A 30 12.33 3.22 0.16
N SER A 31 11.70 3.74 -0.88
CA SER A 31 11.87 5.14 -1.29
C SER A 31 10.80 6.07 -0.71
N TYR A 32 11.12 6.70 0.42
CA TYR A 32 10.25 7.73 1.01
C TYR A 32 9.93 8.87 0.02
N GLY A 33 10.91 9.32 -0.76
CA GLY A 33 10.71 10.37 -1.77
C GLY A 33 9.72 9.96 -2.85
N TYR A 34 9.78 8.69 -3.30
CA TYR A 34 8.82 8.15 -4.26
C TYR A 34 7.40 8.07 -3.66
N ASN A 35 7.27 7.66 -2.40
CA ASN A 35 5.98 7.65 -1.70
C ASN A 35 5.34 9.04 -1.62
N VAL A 36 6.14 10.07 -1.30
CA VAL A 36 5.65 11.46 -1.30
C VAL A 36 5.26 11.91 -2.71
N PHE A 37 6.08 11.59 -3.72
CA PHE A 37 5.80 11.92 -5.11
C PHE A 37 4.47 11.31 -5.59
N MET A 38 4.25 10.02 -5.34
CA MET A 38 2.99 9.35 -5.67
C MET A 38 1.81 9.95 -4.92
N GLY A 39 1.96 10.25 -3.62
CA GLY A 39 0.91 10.91 -2.84
C GLY A 39 0.54 12.29 -3.38
N ILE A 40 1.50 13.08 -3.84
CA ILE A 40 1.25 14.37 -4.50
C ILE A 40 0.51 14.15 -5.83
N ALA A 41 0.95 13.16 -6.61
CA ALA A 41 0.34 12.85 -7.90
C ALA A 41 -1.13 12.40 -7.73
N GLU A 42 -1.42 11.52 -6.77
CA GLU A 42 -2.78 11.10 -6.42
C GLU A 42 -3.63 12.27 -5.89
N SER A 43 -3.02 13.20 -5.16
CA SER A 43 -3.69 14.41 -4.65
C SER A 43 -4.19 15.33 -5.78
N ALA A 44 -3.71 15.16 -7.02
CA ALA A 44 -4.26 15.86 -8.18
C ALA A 44 -5.76 15.58 -8.40
N ALA A 45 -6.28 14.47 -7.87
CA ALA A 45 -7.72 14.19 -7.86
C ALA A 45 -8.54 15.27 -7.14
N LEU A 46 -7.96 16.03 -6.19
CA LEU A 46 -8.64 17.17 -5.55
C LEU A 46 -9.01 18.27 -6.56
N LEU A 47 -8.25 18.39 -7.66
CA LEU A 47 -8.56 19.35 -8.73
C LEU A 47 -9.87 19.02 -9.45
N LEU A 48 -10.35 17.77 -9.39
CA LEU A 48 -11.66 17.37 -9.91
C LEU A 48 -12.83 18.06 -9.17
N LEU A 49 -12.63 18.42 -7.89
CA LEU A 49 -13.64 19.11 -7.08
C LEU A 49 -13.85 20.57 -7.50
N PHE A 50 -12.92 21.13 -8.27
CA PHE A 50 -12.99 22.50 -8.77
C PHE A 50 -13.32 22.47 -10.26
N ARG A 51 -14.51 22.98 -10.60
CA ARG A 51 -15.05 22.97 -11.98
C ARG A 51 -14.16 23.64 -13.02
N ARG A 52 -13.27 24.55 -12.61
CA ARG A 52 -12.30 25.23 -13.49
C ARG A 52 -11.07 24.38 -13.79
N THR A 53 -10.65 23.53 -12.85
CA THR A 53 -9.46 22.67 -12.97
C THR A 53 -9.82 21.21 -13.22
N MET A 54 -11.11 20.88 -13.39
CA MET A 54 -11.61 19.52 -13.53
C MET A 54 -10.90 18.77 -14.66
N THR A 55 -10.80 19.34 -15.86
CA THR A 55 -10.17 18.67 -17.00
C THR A 55 -8.69 18.38 -16.74
N PHE A 56 -7.96 19.34 -16.16
CA PHE A 56 -6.55 19.16 -15.82
C PHE A 56 -6.36 18.10 -14.71
N GLY A 57 -7.17 18.18 -13.65
CA GLY A 57 -7.21 17.18 -12.59
C GLY A 57 -7.53 15.78 -13.13
N ALA A 58 -8.46 15.68 -14.08
CA ALA A 58 -8.83 14.42 -14.70
C ALA A 58 -7.70 13.81 -15.53
N ILE A 59 -6.94 14.62 -16.28
CA ILE A 59 -5.75 14.14 -17.01
C ILE A 59 -4.71 13.58 -16.03
N LEU A 60 -4.37 14.33 -14.98
CA LEU A 60 -3.40 13.87 -13.96
C LEU A 60 -3.90 12.62 -13.22
N THR A 61 -5.18 12.58 -12.87
CA THR A 61 -5.80 11.41 -12.22
C THR A 61 -5.79 10.20 -13.14
N LEU A 62 -6.02 10.38 -14.44
CA LEU A 62 -5.98 9.29 -15.41
C LEU A 62 -4.57 8.71 -15.54
N VAL A 63 -3.54 9.56 -15.64
CA VAL A 63 -2.13 9.14 -15.75
C VAL A 63 -1.67 8.41 -14.48
N THR A 64 -2.04 8.92 -13.30
CA THR A 64 -1.70 8.28 -12.02
C THR A 64 -2.41 6.94 -11.86
N LEU A 65 -3.71 6.86 -12.17
CA LEU A 65 -4.45 5.59 -12.16
C LEU A 65 -3.91 4.60 -13.19
N ALA A 66 -3.47 5.05 -14.36
CA ALA A 66 -2.82 4.18 -15.35
C ALA A 66 -1.53 3.57 -14.79
N ASN A 67 -0.72 4.35 -14.08
CA ASN A 67 0.49 3.84 -13.42
C ASN A 67 0.14 2.82 -12.31
N VAL A 68 -0.84 3.14 -11.45
CA VAL A 68 -1.30 2.22 -10.40
C VAL A 68 -1.86 0.92 -10.99
N MET A 69 -2.64 1.00 -12.07
CA MET A 69 -3.11 -0.19 -12.78
C MET A 69 -1.94 -0.99 -13.35
N ALA A 70 -1.00 -0.35 -14.06
CA ALA A 70 0.15 -1.04 -14.61
C ALA A 70 0.93 -1.79 -13.53
N VAL A 71 1.16 -1.16 -12.37
CA VAL A 71 1.78 -1.84 -11.23
C VAL A 71 0.91 -3.02 -10.76
N ASN A 72 -0.38 -2.80 -10.55
CA ASN A 72 -1.26 -3.83 -10.00
C ASN A 72 -1.42 -5.06 -10.90
N TYR A 73 -1.46 -4.88 -12.22
CA TYR A 73 -1.58 -5.98 -13.17
C TYR A 73 -0.24 -6.72 -13.36
N ASN A 74 0.89 -6.02 -13.38
CA ASN A 74 2.20 -6.64 -13.62
C ASN A 74 2.84 -7.26 -12.37
N TYR A 75 2.54 -6.75 -11.17
CA TYR A 75 3.08 -7.27 -9.91
C TYR A 75 2.07 -8.12 -9.13
N ASP A 76 1.08 -8.65 -9.83
CA ASP A 76 0.02 -9.53 -9.31
C ASP A 76 -0.64 -9.06 -7.99
N VAL A 77 -0.92 -7.76 -7.93
CA VAL A 77 -1.56 -7.17 -6.75
C VAL A 77 -3.03 -7.53 -6.72
N HIS A 78 -3.51 -8.08 -5.62
CA HIS A 78 -4.92 -8.48 -5.44
C HIS A 78 -5.95 -7.37 -5.73
N ALA A 79 -5.61 -6.10 -5.42
CA ALA A 79 -6.50 -4.95 -5.51
C ALA A 79 -6.61 -4.32 -6.92
N LYS A 80 -6.94 -5.11 -7.95
CA LYS A 80 -7.02 -4.63 -9.36
C LYS A 80 -8.36 -3.94 -9.69
N MET A 81 -9.46 -4.36 -9.06
CA MET A 81 -10.82 -3.92 -9.43
C MET A 81 -11.07 -2.42 -9.18
N TYR A 82 -10.60 -1.89 -8.05
CA TYR A 82 -10.89 -0.53 -7.64
C TYR A 82 -10.18 0.53 -8.51
N PRO A 83 -8.85 0.46 -8.75
CA PRO A 83 -8.17 1.38 -9.67
C PRO A 83 -8.74 1.33 -11.09
N THR A 84 -9.09 0.14 -11.58
CA THR A 84 -9.69 -0.03 -12.91
C THR A 84 -11.05 0.66 -13.02
N ALA A 85 -11.91 0.54 -11.99
CA ALA A 85 -13.19 1.25 -11.97
C ALA A 85 -13.00 2.77 -11.96
N LEU A 86 -12.08 3.29 -11.12
CA LEU A 86 -11.77 4.72 -11.08
C LEU A 86 -11.18 5.23 -12.39
N PHE A 87 -10.33 4.42 -13.04
CA PHE A 87 -9.75 4.75 -14.34
C PHE A 87 -10.85 4.90 -15.38
N MET A 88 -11.76 3.94 -15.47
CA MET A 88 -12.91 3.99 -16.39
C MET A 88 -13.80 5.21 -16.14
N MET A 89 -14.08 5.54 -14.87
CA MET A 89 -14.88 6.73 -14.53
C MET A 89 -14.17 8.03 -14.94
N THR A 90 -12.86 8.13 -14.68
CA THR A 90 -12.06 9.30 -15.03
C THR A 90 -11.91 9.43 -16.55
N PHE A 91 -11.74 8.31 -17.24
CA PHE A 91 -11.70 8.23 -18.69
C PHE A 91 -13.02 8.70 -19.31
N PHE A 92 -14.15 8.23 -18.75
CA PHE A 92 -15.48 8.68 -19.17
C PHE A 92 -15.68 10.19 -18.96
N LEU A 93 -15.15 10.75 -17.86
CA LEU A 93 -15.20 12.18 -17.63
C LEU A 93 -14.40 12.96 -18.68
N LEU A 94 -13.23 12.46 -19.09
CA LEU A 94 -12.41 13.08 -20.13
C LEU A 94 -12.98 12.93 -21.54
N LEU A 95 -13.70 11.85 -21.83
CA LEU A 95 -14.33 11.59 -23.14
C LEU A 95 -15.23 12.76 -23.58
N ARG A 96 -15.91 13.43 -22.64
CA ARG A 96 -16.73 14.62 -22.90
C ARG A 96 -15.95 15.75 -23.59
N ASP A 97 -14.68 15.96 -23.22
CA ASP A 97 -13.83 17.04 -23.73
C ASP A 97 -12.70 16.52 -24.65
N ALA A 98 -12.70 15.23 -25.00
CA ALA A 98 -11.62 14.59 -25.77
C ALA A 98 -11.33 15.28 -27.10
N ASN A 99 -12.36 15.61 -27.89
CA ASN A 99 -12.20 16.31 -29.17
C ASN A 99 -11.55 17.70 -29.00
N ARG A 100 -11.82 18.39 -27.89
CA ARG A 100 -11.21 19.69 -27.59
C ARG A 100 -9.75 19.54 -27.17
N LEU A 101 -9.47 18.53 -26.35
CA LEU A 101 -8.11 18.21 -25.91
C LEU A 101 -7.22 17.83 -27.10
N ILE A 102 -7.71 16.98 -28.01
CA ILE A 102 -6.98 16.59 -29.22
C ILE A 102 -6.65 17.83 -30.06
N LYS A 103 -7.63 18.71 -30.32
CA LYS A 103 -7.38 19.94 -31.08
C LYS A 103 -6.42 20.89 -30.38
N PHE A 104 -6.46 20.96 -29.05
CA PHE A 104 -5.56 21.81 -28.26
C PHE A 104 -4.11 21.34 -28.38
N PHE A 105 -3.86 20.04 -28.20
CA PHE A 105 -2.50 19.50 -28.24
C PHE A 105 -1.93 19.36 -29.65
N PHE A 106 -2.75 18.98 -30.64
CA PHE A 106 -2.25 18.63 -31.98
C PHE A 106 -2.48 19.73 -33.04
N THR A 107 -3.33 20.73 -32.79
CA THR A 107 -3.68 21.75 -33.79
C THR A 107 -3.18 23.15 -33.42
N GLY A 108 -2.53 23.31 -32.25
CA GLY A 108 -1.98 24.60 -31.80
C GLY A 108 -3.04 25.70 -31.59
N GLN A 109 -4.32 25.35 -31.61
CA GLN A 109 -5.43 26.30 -31.46
C GLN A 109 -5.70 26.59 -29.98
N ALA A 110 -5.91 27.86 -29.65
CA ALA A 110 -6.41 28.25 -28.34
C ALA A 110 -7.88 27.81 -28.20
N ILE A 111 -8.14 26.84 -27.31
CA ILE A 111 -9.48 26.28 -27.11
C ILE A 111 -9.92 26.56 -25.68
N SER A 112 -11.13 27.10 -25.54
CA SER A 112 -11.77 27.26 -24.23
C SER A 112 -12.49 25.97 -23.81
N LEU A 113 -12.25 25.55 -22.58
CA LEU A 113 -12.96 24.42 -21.97
C LEU A 113 -14.26 24.94 -21.33
N PRO A 114 -15.43 24.36 -21.65
CA PRO A 114 -16.68 24.82 -21.08
C PRO A 114 -16.75 24.44 -19.59
N VAL A 115 -16.87 25.45 -18.74
CA VAL A 115 -17.07 25.23 -17.31
C VAL A 115 -18.48 24.68 -17.09
N ILE A 116 -18.59 23.51 -16.45
CA ILE A 116 -19.88 22.97 -16.03
C ILE A 116 -20.54 23.99 -15.09
N LYS A 117 -21.67 24.55 -15.51
CA LYS A 117 -22.40 25.56 -14.72
C LYS A 117 -22.99 24.94 -13.46
N ALA A 118 -22.90 25.67 -12.36
CA ALA A 118 -23.46 25.22 -11.08
C ALA A 118 -24.98 25.34 -11.12
N PRO A 119 -25.73 24.36 -10.61
CA PRO A 119 -27.15 24.59 -10.37
C PRO A 119 -27.26 25.74 -9.37
N VAL A 120 -27.94 26.80 -9.78
CA VAL A 120 -28.23 27.98 -8.95
C VAL A 120 -29.63 27.81 -8.40
N PHE A 121 -29.74 27.71 -7.08
CA PHE A 121 -31.04 27.62 -6.43
C PHE A 121 -31.57 29.02 -6.10
N LYS A 122 -32.88 29.24 -6.28
CA LYS A 122 -33.52 30.53 -5.96
C LYS A 122 -33.44 30.88 -4.47
N LYS A 123 -33.46 29.87 -3.58
CA LYS A 123 -33.44 30.09 -2.12
C LYS A 123 -32.00 30.21 -1.60
N ARG A 124 -31.70 31.29 -0.88
CA ARG A 124 -30.37 31.60 -0.31
C ARG A 124 -29.83 30.48 0.58
N TRP A 125 -30.69 29.84 1.39
CA TRP A 125 -30.28 28.75 2.28
C TRP A 125 -29.72 27.53 1.54
N MET A 126 -30.21 27.21 0.33
CA MET A 126 -29.76 26.04 -0.45
C MET A 126 -28.37 26.28 -1.03
N ASN A 127 -28.08 27.53 -1.42
CA ASN A 127 -26.74 27.90 -1.88
C ASN A 127 -25.74 27.89 -0.72
N ILE A 128 -26.15 28.32 0.48
CA ILE A 128 -25.33 28.23 1.69
C ILE A 128 -25.09 26.76 2.07
N SER A 129 -26.14 25.94 2.17
CA SER A 129 -26.03 24.51 2.52
C SER A 129 -25.12 23.75 1.55
N LYS A 130 -25.24 24.01 0.25
CA LYS A 130 -24.35 23.43 -0.78
C LYS A 130 -22.89 23.84 -0.57
N MET A 131 -22.64 25.10 -0.23
CA MET A 131 -21.29 25.61 0.02
C MET A 131 -20.70 24.97 1.28
N VAL A 132 -21.46 24.95 2.38
CA VAL A 132 -21.08 24.29 3.63
C VAL A 132 -20.79 22.81 3.39
N PHE A 133 -21.69 22.09 2.70
CA PHE A 133 -21.50 20.68 2.36
C PHE A 133 -20.23 20.45 1.55
N LYS A 134 -19.94 21.28 0.54
CA LYS A 134 -18.70 21.19 -0.24
C LYS A 134 -17.47 21.31 0.65
N PHE A 135 -17.43 22.32 1.53
CA PHE A 135 -16.28 22.53 2.41
C PHE A 135 -16.16 21.45 3.49
N LEU A 136 -17.27 20.91 3.99
CA LEU A 136 -17.27 19.76 4.90
C LEU A 136 -16.67 18.51 4.24
N VAL A 137 -17.08 18.20 3.00
CA VAL A 137 -16.53 17.07 2.24
C VAL A 137 -15.03 17.26 2.02
N ILE A 138 -14.60 18.43 1.55
CA ILE A 138 -13.18 18.74 1.35
C ILE A 138 -12.41 18.62 2.68
N GLY A 139 -12.93 19.21 3.75
CA GLY A 139 -12.33 19.15 5.08
C GLY A 139 -12.20 17.72 5.58
N TYR A 140 -13.22 16.88 5.41
CA TYR A 140 -13.19 15.46 5.76
C TYR A 140 -12.06 14.73 5.03
N PHE A 141 -11.98 14.87 3.69
CA PHE A 141 -10.94 14.20 2.89
C PHE A 141 -9.52 14.69 3.16
N ILE A 142 -9.33 15.90 3.72
CA ILE A 142 -8.01 16.39 4.14
C ILE A 142 -7.69 15.96 5.57
N ILE A 143 -8.62 16.14 6.50
CA ILE A 143 -8.39 15.90 7.93
C ILE A 143 -8.29 14.41 8.23
N PHE A 144 -9.13 13.58 7.60
CA PHE A 144 -9.17 12.15 7.91
C PHE A 144 -7.84 11.43 7.59
N PRO A 145 -7.22 11.56 6.40
CA PRO A 145 -5.93 10.94 6.13
C PRO A 145 -4.82 11.47 7.04
N VAL A 146 -4.81 12.77 7.33
CA VAL A 146 -3.83 13.40 8.22
C VAL A 146 -3.94 12.84 9.64
N LYS A 147 -5.16 12.75 10.19
CA LYS A 147 -5.40 12.13 11.49
C LYS A 147 -4.97 10.66 11.51
N ASN A 148 -5.30 9.90 10.47
CA ASN A 148 -4.87 8.51 10.36
C ASN A 148 -3.35 8.38 10.26
N TYR A 149 -2.67 9.28 9.55
CA TYR A 149 -1.22 9.30 9.47
C TYR A 149 -0.57 9.56 10.84
N PHE A 150 -1.03 10.58 11.56
CA PHE A 150 -0.50 10.88 12.90
C PHE A 150 -0.84 9.78 13.92
N GLY A 151 -2.05 9.21 13.84
CA GLY A 151 -2.46 8.08 14.67
C GLY A 151 -1.60 6.83 14.40
N TYR A 152 -1.37 6.53 13.12
CA TYR A 152 -0.49 5.44 12.70
C TYR A 152 0.95 5.68 13.15
N LYS A 153 1.50 6.88 12.95
CA LYS A 153 2.85 7.23 13.38
C LYS A 153 3.01 7.09 14.90
N LYS A 154 2.07 7.64 15.68
CA LYS A 154 2.08 7.52 17.14
C LYS A 154 1.99 6.06 17.60
N SER A 155 1.09 5.27 17.01
CA SER A 155 0.98 3.83 17.30
C SER A 155 2.23 3.05 16.89
N SER A 156 2.85 3.40 15.76
CA SER A 156 4.10 2.79 15.30
C SER A 156 5.28 3.14 16.22
N GLU A 157 5.37 4.38 16.71
CA GLU A 157 6.38 4.79 17.69
C GLU A 157 6.15 4.12 19.06
N GLU A 158 4.90 3.98 19.50
CA GLU A 158 4.56 3.27 20.74
C GLU A 158 4.87 1.77 20.64
N LYS A 159 4.55 1.13 19.51
CA LYS A 159 4.92 -0.28 19.23
C LYS A 159 6.42 -0.45 19.07
N GLY A 160 7.08 0.48 18.39
CA GLY A 160 8.54 0.51 18.24
C GLY A 160 9.29 0.67 19.57
N LYS A 161 8.68 1.32 20.57
CA LYS A 161 9.17 1.38 21.96
C LYS A 161 8.84 0.12 22.76
N ALA A 162 7.73 -0.54 22.44
CA ALA A 162 7.32 -1.83 22.99
C ALA A 162 7.89 -3.03 22.21
N LYS A 163 8.96 -2.83 21.42
CA LYS A 163 9.66 -3.92 20.73
C LYS A 163 10.05 -5.00 21.73
N SER A 164 9.67 -6.24 21.42
CA SER A 164 10.11 -7.40 22.18
C SER A 164 11.64 -7.41 22.24
N LYS A 165 12.22 -7.73 23.42
CA LYS A 165 13.69 -7.79 23.59
C LYS A 165 14.37 -8.79 22.65
N ILE A 166 13.60 -9.72 22.08
CA ILE A 166 14.05 -10.77 21.18
C ILE A 166 13.79 -10.45 19.70
N PHE A 167 13.58 -9.18 19.35
CA PHE A 167 13.41 -8.77 17.95
C PHE A 167 14.73 -8.92 17.17
N GLY A 168 14.73 -9.68 16.07
CA GLY A 168 15.93 -9.89 15.26
C GLY A 168 15.89 -11.15 14.37
N VAL A 169 16.99 -11.37 13.65
CA VAL A 169 17.25 -12.59 12.87
C VAL A 169 18.22 -13.45 13.68
N TYR A 170 17.87 -14.72 13.89
CA TYR A 170 18.62 -15.65 14.72
C TYR A 170 19.03 -16.89 13.92
N ASP A 171 20.34 -17.20 13.94
CA ASP A 171 20.85 -18.46 13.41
C ASP A 171 20.65 -19.59 14.41
N VAL A 172 20.13 -20.73 13.94
CA VAL A 172 19.88 -21.91 14.76
C VAL A 172 21.12 -22.80 14.80
N ASN A 173 21.86 -22.70 15.91
CA ASN A 173 23.07 -23.52 16.13
C ASN A 173 22.74 -24.98 16.47
N THR A 174 21.71 -25.22 17.28
CA THR A 174 21.34 -26.56 17.75
C THR A 174 19.83 -26.76 17.61
N PHE A 175 19.42 -27.84 16.94
CA PHE A 175 18.01 -28.16 16.69
C PHE A 175 17.73 -29.59 17.18
N VAL A 176 16.87 -29.71 18.19
CA VAL A 176 16.56 -30.99 18.85
C VAL A 176 15.06 -31.25 18.72
N VAL A 177 14.69 -32.39 18.13
CA VAL A 177 13.30 -32.84 17.98
C VAL A 177 13.18 -34.21 18.64
N ASN A 178 12.21 -34.39 19.53
CA ASN A 178 11.97 -35.65 20.26
C ASN A 178 13.23 -36.24 20.94
N LYS A 179 14.07 -35.38 21.52
CA LYS A 179 15.37 -35.71 22.16
C LYS A 179 16.48 -36.19 21.21
N ASP A 180 16.27 -36.10 19.90
CA ASP A 180 17.30 -36.35 18.90
C ASP A 180 17.78 -35.04 18.27
N THR A 181 19.09 -34.88 18.12
CA THR A 181 19.66 -33.68 17.47
C THR A 181 19.71 -33.94 15.98
N LEU A 182 18.87 -33.25 15.22
CA LEU A 182 18.81 -33.45 13.78
C LEU A 182 20.13 -33.00 13.14
N SER A 183 20.68 -33.87 12.28
CA SER A 183 21.88 -33.58 11.50
C SER A 183 21.71 -32.28 10.73
N ASN A 184 22.82 -31.54 10.57
CA ASN A 184 22.84 -30.32 9.78
C ASN A 184 22.24 -30.58 8.39
N GLU A 185 22.53 -31.72 7.76
CA GLU A 185 22.13 -32.06 6.39
C GLU A 185 20.62 -32.31 6.20
N ASN A 186 19.84 -32.36 7.29
CA ASN A 186 18.40 -32.59 7.19
C ASN A 186 17.68 -31.37 6.58
N PRO A 187 16.89 -31.52 5.50
CA PRO A 187 16.17 -30.41 4.85
C PRO A 187 15.10 -29.77 5.75
N PHE A 188 14.53 -30.53 6.68
CA PHE A 188 13.52 -30.07 7.64
C PHE A 188 14.12 -29.40 8.88
N ARG A 189 15.45 -29.30 8.98
CA ARG A 189 16.12 -28.55 10.05
C ARG A 189 15.91 -27.05 9.83
N TRP A 190 15.50 -26.38 10.90
CA TRP A 190 15.39 -24.93 10.92
C TRP A 190 16.80 -24.34 10.95
N ASN A 191 17.09 -23.42 10.04
CA ASN A 191 18.39 -22.75 9.96
C ASN A 191 18.32 -21.34 10.52
N GLN A 192 17.23 -20.61 10.26
CA GLN A 192 17.04 -19.25 10.75
C GLN A 192 15.63 -19.02 11.28
N ILE A 193 15.55 -18.25 12.34
CA ILE A 193 14.29 -17.76 12.93
C ILE A 193 14.29 -16.24 12.80
N VAL A 194 13.24 -15.70 12.18
CA VAL A 194 13.07 -14.25 11.98
C VAL A 194 11.95 -13.76 12.87
N ILE A 195 12.31 -13.08 13.95
CA ILE A 195 11.39 -12.52 14.94
C ILE A 195 11.12 -11.06 14.57
N GLY A 196 9.93 -10.82 14.01
CA GLY A 196 9.46 -9.52 13.56
C GLY A 196 8.77 -8.67 14.63
N ASP A 197 8.23 -7.52 14.22
CA ASP A 197 7.53 -6.55 15.10
C ASP A 197 6.01 -6.86 15.20
N LYS A 198 5.56 -7.96 14.60
CA LYS A 198 4.15 -8.40 14.52
C LYS A 198 4.06 -9.90 14.78
N MET A 199 2.88 -10.37 15.21
CA MET A 199 2.56 -11.76 15.62
C MET A 199 2.74 -12.86 14.55
N ILE A 200 3.42 -12.59 13.43
CA ILE A 200 3.73 -13.58 12.39
C ILE A 200 5.23 -13.52 12.18
N GLU A 201 5.93 -14.56 12.60
CA GLU A 201 7.37 -14.71 12.58
C GLU A 201 7.73 -15.82 11.60
N ALA A 202 8.72 -15.59 10.73
CA ALA A 202 9.04 -16.53 9.67
C ALA A 202 10.17 -17.46 10.12
N VAL A 203 9.99 -18.75 9.88
CA VAL A 203 11.03 -19.78 10.05
C VAL A 203 11.55 -20.16 8.68
N ARG A 204 12.88 -20.10 8.50
CA ARG A 204 13.53 -20.55 7.27
C ARG A 204 14.19 -21.92 7.47
N PHE A 205 13.80 -22.87 6.64
CA PHE A 205 14.36 -24.21 6.58
C PHE A 205 15.65 -24.23 5.76
N ARG A 206 16.44 -25.30 5.91
CA ARG A 206 17.67 -25.48 5.13
C ARG A 206 17.43 -25.64 3.62
N GLY A 207 16.27 -26.12 3.21
CA GLY A 207 15.87 -26.22 1.80
C GLY A 207 15.32 -24.93 1.19
N ASP A 208 15.56 -23.77 1.82
CA ASP A 208 15.02 -22.44 1.47
C ASP A 208 13.48 -22.31 1.52
N SER A 209 12.77 -23.36 1.94
CA SER A 209 11.35 -23.25 2.29
C SER A 209 11.16 -22.38 3.53
N ILE A 210 9.99 -21.75 3.62
CA ILE A 210 9.64 -20.82 4.70
C ILE A 210 8.26 -21.19 5.26
N ALA A 211 8.15 -21.26 6.58
CA ALA A 211 6.87 -21.36 7.29
C ALA A 211 6.59 -20.09 8.10
N PHE A 212 5.32 -19.68 8.16
CA PHE A 212 4.88 -18.52 8.92
C PHE A 212 4.28 -18.97 10.24
N VAL A 213 4.94 -18.61 11.33
CA VAL A 213 4.61 -19.11 12.65
C VAL A 213 4.09 -17.98 13.54
N TYR A 214 3.03 -18.27 14.29
CA TYR A 214 2.63 -17.41 15.40
C TYR A 214 3.56 -17.66 16.56
N VAL A 215 4.19 -16.60 17.06
CA VAL A 215 5.05 -16.67 18.25
C VAL A 215 4.41 -15.87 19.38
N LEU A 216 4.05 -16.59 20.43
CA LEU A 216 3.73 -16.01 21.72
C LEU A 216 4.99 -16.11 22.58
N ALA A 217 5.67 -14.98 22.74
CA ALA A 217 6.85 -14.90 23.59
C ALA A 217 6.44 -14.58 25.04
N ASP A 218 6.33 -15.61 25.88
CA ASP A 218 6.36 -15.42 27.34
C ASP A 218 7.72 -15.85 27.88
N LYS A 219 8.56 -14.85 28.17
CA LYS A 219 9.88 -14.78 28.87
C LYS A 219 10.90 -15.94 28.80
N LYS A 220 10.55 -17.15 28.40
CA LYS A 220 11.38 -18.36 28.33
C LYS A 220 10.93 -19.37 27.25
N GLU A 221 9.73 -19.24 26.68
CA GLU A 221 9.20 -20.19 25.70
C GLU A 221 8.56 -19.45 24.51
N ILE A 222 8.79 -19.98 23.31
CA ILE A 222 8.14 -19.57 22.07
C ILE A 222 7.15 -20.67 21.72
N PHE A 223 5.86 -20.38 21.83
CA PHE A 223 4.82 -21.28 21.36
C PHE A 223 4.58 -21.05 19.88
N VAL A 224 4.81 -22.10 19.09
CA VAL A 224 4.56 -22.15 17.64
C VAL A 224 3.24 -22.90 17.44
N SER A 225 2.19 -22.21 16.99
CA SER A 225 0.91 -22.86 16.65
C SER A 225 0.64 -22.76 15.15
N GLU A 226 0.90 -23.84 14.43
CA GLU A 226 0.37 -24.12 13.09
C GLU A 226 0.12 -25.64 12.97
N ASP A 227 -0.73 -26.08 12.04
CA ASP A 227 -1.14 -27.48 11.91
C ASP A 227 0.09 -28.38 11.69
N GLN A 228 0.35 -29.32 12.61
CA GLN A 228 1.63 -30.03 12.70
C GLN A 228 1.95 -30.91 11.48
N THR A 229 0.99 -31.11 10.59
CA THR A 229 1.15 -31.90 9.37
C THR A 229 2.00 -31.22 8.29
N ASP A 230 2.08 -29.88 8.26
CA ASP A 230 2.83 -29.17 7.19
C ASP A 230 4.27 -28.81 7.59
N LEU A 231 4.63 -28.92 8.88
CA LEU A 231 5.98 -28.60 9.38
C LEU A 231 6.97 -29.78 9.28
N PHE A 232 6.48 -30.99 9.00
CA PHE A 232 7.27 -32.23 8.97
C PHE A 232 6.93 -33.17 7.79
N ALA A 233 6.13 -32.74 6.81
CA ALA A 233 5.78 -33.54 5.63
C ALA A 233 6.74 -33.30 4.45
#